data_AF-A0A7Y2ZKQ5-F1
#
_entry.id   AF-A0A7Y2ZKQ5-F1
#
_cell.length_a   1.000
_cell.length_b   1.000
_cell.length_c   1.000
_cell.angle_alpha   90.00
_cell.angle_beta   90.00
_cell.angle_gamma   90.00
#
_symmetry.space_group_name_H-M   'P 1'
#
loop_
_entity.id
_entity.type
_entity.pdbx_description
1 polymer ?
#
loop_
_entity_poly.entity_id
_entity_poly.type
_entity_poly.pdbx_seq_one_letter_code
_entity_poly.pdbx_strand_id
1 'polypeptide(L)'
;LFELPIEEWLFFICIPYACVFTHYALLHYIPNLGLNDKWTRNISYVLMLVMILIVSFHYDKWYTLINYGFAIILIPLMLKTNPLLLSQYFITFLVMLIPFFLVNGILTGSFIEDQVVWYNNDENLGIRMFTIPVEDSIYAFTLIGMNLFLTDYFYTAFSGKRKMQS
;
A
#
# COMPACT_ATOMS: atom_id res chain seq x y z
N LEU A 1 -26.82 9.77 -4.67
CA LEU A 1 -26.11 8.71 -5.47
C LEU A 1 -24.81 9.21 -6.12
N PHE A 2 -24.71 10.46 -6.58
CA PHE A 2 -23.43 11.11 -6.91
C PHE A 2 -23.22 12.33 -6.00
N GLU A 3 -22.95 12.08 -4.72
CA GLU A 3 -22.69 13.12 -3.71
C GLU A 3 -21.20 13.45 -3.55
N LEU A 4 -20.33 12.71 -4.26
CA LEU A 4 -18.89 12.93 -4.24
C LEU A 4 -18.48 13.88 -5.38
N PRO A 5 -17.77 14.98 -5.09
CA PRO A 5 -17.17 15.86 -6.09
C PRO A 5 -16.32 15.09 -7.10
N ILE A 6 -16.26 15.56 -8.35
CA ILE A 6 -15.50 14.89 -9.42
C ILE A 6 -14.01 14.79 -9.09
N GLU A 7 -13.52 15.73 -8.31
CA GLU A 7 -12.17 15.80 -7.79
C GLU A 7 -11.83 14.59 -6.92
N GLU A 8 -12.78 14.11 -6.10
CA GLU A 8 -12.58 12.94 -5.26
C GLU A 8 -12.56 11.65 -6.10
N TRP A 9 -13.41 11.56 -7.13
CA TRP A 9 -13.34 10.45 -8.09
C TRP A 9 -12.01 10.40 -8.83
N LEU A 10 -11.52 11.55 -9.30
CA LEU A 10 -10.24 11.65 -9.98
C LEU A 10 -9.08 11.33 -9.03
N PHE A 11 -9.16 11.74 -7.77
CA PHE A 11 -8.18 11.41 -6.74
C PHE A 11 -7.99 9.88 -6.61
N PHE A 12 -9.08 9.11 -6.55
CA PHE A 12 -9.02 7.64 -6.46
C PHE A 12 -8.42 6.95 -7.69
N ILE A 13 -8.36 7.61 -8.84
CA ILE A 13 -7.74 7.08 -10.07
C ILE A 13 -6.30 7.58 -10.21
N CYS A 14 -6.09 8.88 -9.99
CA CYS A 14 -4.81 9.55 -10.15
C CYS A 14 -3.77 9.07 -9.14
N ILE A 15 -4.16 8.82 -7.87
CA ILE A 15 -3.21 8.37 -6.86
C ILE A 15 -2.64 6.99 -7.18
N PRO A 16 -3.46 5.93 -7.39
CA PRO A 16 -2.92 4.61 -7.76
C PRO A 16 -2.03 4.66 -8.99
N TYR A 17 -2.44 5.42 -10.02
CA TYR A 17 -1.62 5.62 -11.21
C TYR A 17 -0.28 6.29 -10.91
N ALA A 18 -0.28 7.39 -10.15
CA ALA A 18 0.93 8.12 -9.77
C ALA A 18 1.87 7.26 -8.94
N CYS A 19 1.34 6.42 -8.04
CA CYS A 19 2.14 5.48 -7.25
C CYS A 19 2.80 4.40 -8.13
N VAL A 20 2.04 3.79 -9.05
CA VAL A 20 2.58 2.81 -10.00
C VAL A 20 3.64 3.44 -10.90
N PHE A 21 3.39 4.66 -11.40
CA PHE A 21 4.38 5.42 -12.16
C PHE A 21 5.64 5.70 -11.35
N THR A 22 5.50 6.17 -10.11
CA THR A 22 6.62 6.47 -9.21
C THR A 22 7.48 5.23 -8.97
N HIS A 23 6.87 4.07 -8.74
CA HIS A 23 7.58 2.80 -8.62
C HIS A 23 8.46 2.52 -9.85
N TYR A 24 7.89 2.57 -11.05
CA TYR A 24 8.67 2.31 -12.27
C TYR A 24 9.70 3.41 -12.59
N ALA A 25 9.40 4.68 -12.26
CA ALA A 25 10.34 5.77 -12.43
C ALA A 25 11.57 5.60 -11.52
N LEU A 26 11.36 5.24 -10.25
CA LEU A 26 12.45 4.96 -9.31
C LEU A 26 13.32 3.80 -9.79
N LEU A 27 12.72 2.72 -10.31
CA LEU A 27 13.46 1.59 -10.88
C LEU A 27 14.20 1.95 -12.16
N HIS A 28 13.68 2.90 -12.96
CA HIS A 28 14.38 3.38 -14.13
C HIS A 28 15.67 4.14 -13.77
N TYR A 29 15.62 5.00 -12.75
CA TYR A 29 16.80 5.77 -12.30
C TYR A 29 17.74 4.96 -11.39
N ILE A 30 17.22 3.97 -10.68
CA ILE A 30 17.97 3.10 -9.77
C ILE A 30 17.63 1.63 -10.10
N PRO A 31 18.22 1.04 -11.15
CA PRO A 31 17.86 -0.31 -11.63
C PRO A 31 18.04 -1.42 -10.60
N ASN A 32 19.04 -1.26 -9.72
CA ASN A 32 19.35 -2.22 -8.66
C ASN A 32 18.62 -1.92 -7.34
N LEU A 33 17.58 -1.07 -7.37
CA LEU A 33 16.81 -0.74 -6.17
C LEU A 33 15.99 -1.94 -5.72
N GLY A 34 16.30 -2.48 -4.55
CA GLY A 34 15.58 -3.61 -4.00
C GLY A 34 16.32 -4.23 -2.83
N LEU A 35 15.63 -5.08 -2.09
CA LEU A 35 16.21 -5.94 -1.08
C LEU A 35 16.77 -7.21 -1.71
N ASN A 36 17.72 -7.85 -1.05
CA ASN A 36 18.07 -9.21 -1.44
C ASN A 36 16.94 -10.20 -1.09
N ASP A 37 16.95 -11.38 -1.70
CA ASP A 37 15.89 -12.38 -1.54
C ASP A 37 15.68 -12.80 -0.08
N LYS A 38 16.77 -12.94 0.68
CA LYS A 38 16.73 -13.32 2.09
C LYS A 38 15.99 -12.27 2.93
N TRP A 39 16.33 -10.99 2.76
CA TRP A 39 15.68 -9.89 3.48
C TRP A 39 14.23 -9.73 3.04
N THR A 40 13.94 -9.83 1.74
CA THR A 40 12.57 -9.76 1.21
C THR A 40 11.68 -10.80 1.87
N ARG A 41 12.12 -12.06 1.94
CA ARG A 41 11.37 -13.14 2.60
C ARG A 41 11.26 -12.93 4.10
N ASN A 42 12.37 -12.59 4.78
CA ASN A 42 12.36 -12.38 6.22
C ASN A 42 11.41 -11.24 6.62
N ILE A 43 11.48 -10.09 5.95
CA ILE A 43 10.59 -8.95 6.19
C ILE A 43 9.15 -9.35 5.92
N SER A 44 8.87 -10.06 4.83
CA SER A 44 7.51 -10.53 4.52
C SER A 44 6.95 -11.44 5.60
N TYR A 45 7.72 -12.41 6.10
CA TYR A 45 7.25 -13.31 7.15
C TYR A 45 7.06 -12.60 8.49
N VAL A 46 7.97 -11.69 8.86
CA VAL A 46 7.82 -10.88 10.07
C VAL A 46 6.57 -10.00 9.97
N LEU A 47 6.37 -9.33 8.84
CA LEU A 47 5.21 -8.48 8.60
C LEU A 47 3.93 -9.31 8.68
N MET A 48 3.84 -10.43 7.98
CA MET A 48 2.70 -11.33 8.05
C MET A 48 2.43 -11.81 9.47
N LEU A 49 3.45 -12.21 10.23
CA LEU A 49 3.29 -12.65 11.62
C LEU A 49 2.70 -11.55 12.49
N VAL A 50 3.24 -10.33 12.40
CA VAL A 50 2.73 -9.16 13.15
C VAL A 50 1.26 -8.89 12.78
N MET A 51 0.93 -8.90 11.49
CA MET A 51 -0.44 -8.66 11.02
C MET A 51 -1.41 -9.74 11.49
N ILE A 52 -1.00 -11.02 11.44
CA ILE A 52 -1.81 -12.15 11.93
C ILE A 52 -2.09 -11.99 13.42
N LEU A 53 -1.08 -11.62 14.22
CA LEU A 53 -1.26 -11.37 15.64
C LEU A 53 -2.24 -10.22 15.88
N ILE A 54 -2.07 -9.08 15.19
CA ILE A 54 -2.97 -7.92 15.31
C ILE A 54 -4.41 -8.33 15.02
N VAL A 55 -4.67 -9.01 13.90
CA VAL A 55 -6.01 -9.47 13.50
C VAL A 55 -6.57 -10.45 14.52
N SER A 56 -5.75 -11.37 15.05
CA SER A 56 -6.20 -12.37 16.02
C SER A 56 -6.67 -11.75 17.34
N PHE A 57 -6.11 -10.61 17.73
CA PHE A 57 -6.51 -9.88 18.95
C PHE A 57 -7.59 -8.81 18.72
N HIS A 58 -7.86 -8.42 17.48
CA HIS A 58 -8.74 -7.29 17.12
C HIS A 58 -9.65 -7.61 15.91
N TYR A 59 -10.13 -8.85 15.81
CA TYR A 59 -10.95 -9.31 14.68
C TYR A 59 -12.36 -8.70 14.67
N ASP A 60 -12.79 -8.12 15.79
CA ASP A 60 -14.06 -7.40 15.97
C ASP A 60 -14.06 -6.03 15.28
N LYS A 61 -12.88 -5.48 14.99
CA LYS A 61 -12.69 -4.16 14.37
C LYS A 61 -12.61 -4.29 12.86
N TRP A 62 -13.65 -3.88 12.13
CA TRP A 62 -13.74 -4.12 10.68
C TRP A 62 -12.62 -3.45 9.89
N TYR A 63 -12.25 -2.22 10.24
CA TYR A 63 -11.20 -1.50 9.51
C TYR A 63 -9.84 -2.19 9.71
N THR A 64 -9.55 -2.67 10.92
CA THR A 64 -8.37 -3.47 11.20
C THR A 64 -8.42 -4.81 10.43
N LEU A 65 -9.52 -5.57 10.56
CA LEU A 65 -9.67 -6.89 9.98
C LEU A 65 -9.45 -6.87 8.45
N ILE A 66 -10.10 -5.95 7.75
CA ILE A 66 -10.06 -5.89 6.28
C ILE A 66 -8.67 -5.48 5.78
N ASN A 67 -8.09 -4.39 6.31
CA ASN A 67 -6.81 -3.90 5.83
C ASN A 67 -5.67 -4.90 6.07
N TYR A 68 -5.56 -5.41 7.31
CA TYR A 68 -4.53 -6.37 7.65
C TYR A 68 -4.79 -7.74 7.01
N GLY A 69 -6.05 -8.20 6.95
CA GLY A 69 -6.42 -9.45 6.30
C GLY A 69 -6.07 -9.48 4.82
N PHE A 70 -6.32 -8.37 4.11
CA PHE A 70 -5.96 -8.26 2.70
C PHE A 70 -4.44 -8.26 2.49
N ALA A 71 -3.68 -7.61 3.36
CA ALA A 71 -2.21 -7.63 3.31
C ALA A 71 -1.64 -9.04 3.54
N ILE A 72 -2.21 -9.80 4.49
CA ILE A 72 -1.83 -11.19 4.78
C ILE A 72 -2.01 -12.10 3.55
N ILE A 73 -2.99 -11.81 2.68
CA ILE A 73 -3.23 -12.56 1.44
C ILE A 73 -2.31 -12.07 0.31
N LEU A 74 -2.14 -10.76 0.18
CA LEU A 74 -1.41 -10.16 -0.94
C LEU A 74 0.10 -10.45 -0.88
N ILE A 75 0.73 -10.34 0.28
CA ILE A 75 2.17 -10.58 0.46
C ILE A 75 2.61 -11.97 -0.04
N PRO A 76 2.01 -13.10 0.38
CA PRO A 76 2.40 -14.41 -0.10
C PRO A 76 2.09 -14.60 -1.60
N LEU A 77 1.05 -13.95 -2.13
CA LEU A 77 0.75 -13.98 -3.56
C LEU A 77 1.85 -13.31 -4.38
N MET A 78 2.31 -12.13 -3.95
CA MET A 78 3.44 -11.42 -4.58
C MET A 78 4.75 -12.20 -4.43
N LEU A 79 5.05 -12.72 -3.24
CA LEU A 79 6.23 -13.57 -3.00
C LEU A 79 6.28 -14.79 -3.93
N LYS A 80 5.14 -15.44 -4.17
CA LYS A 80 5.06 -16.63 -5.02
C LYS A 80 5.19 -16.28 -6.52
N THR A 81 4.62 -15.15 -6.93
CA THR A 81 4.48 -14.82 -8.36
C THR A 81 5.67 -14.05 -8.89
N ASN A 82 6.10 -13.02 -8.15
CA ASN A 82 7.21 -12.15 -8.51
C ASN A 82 7.89 -11.58 -7.24
N PRO A 83 8.81 -12.34 -6.60
CA PRO A 83 9.48 -11.89 -5.39
C PRO A 83 10.39 -10.67 -5.63
N LEU A 84 10.89 -10.50 -6.86
CA LEU A 84 11.66 -9.30 -7.25
C LEU A 84 10.78 -8.05 -7.21
N LEU A 85 9.55 -8.12 -7.74
CA LEU A 85 8.60 -7.01 -7.65
C LEU A 85 8.30 -6.64 -6.19
N LEU A 86 8.10 -7.62 -5.32
CA LEU A 86 7.87 -7.35 -3.89
C LEU A 86 9.10 -6.74 -3.21
N SER A 87 10.29 -7.23 -3.54
CA SER A 87 11.57 -6.68 -3.06
C SER A 87 11.73 -5.19 -3.42
N GLN A 88 11.50 -4.84 -4.68
CA GLN A 88 11.50 -3.48 -5.19
C GLN A 88 10.38 -2.65 -4.54
N TYR A 89 9.21 -3.26 -4.37
CA TYR A 89 8.05 -2.62 -3.79
C TYR A 89 8.30 -2.20 -2.35
N PHE A 90 8.93 -3.03 -1.51
CA PHE A 90 9.24 -2.63 -0.14
C PHE A 90 10.04 -1.32 -0.05
N ILE A 91 11.02 -1.13 -0.94
CA ILE A 91 11.83 0.10 -0.94
C ILE A 91 11.05 1.28 -1.52
N THR A 92 10.43 1.11 -2.68
CA THR A 92 9.67 2.18 -3.33
C THR A 92 8.44 2.60 -2.51
N PHE A 93 7.83 1.69 -1.76
CA PHE A 93 6.72 1.99 -0.86
C PHE A 93 7.15 2.94 0.27
N LEU A 94 8.35 2.78 0.83
CA LEU A 94 8.86 3.72 1.83
C LEU A 94 9.00 5.14 1.27
N VAL A 95 9.39 5.28 0.00
CA VAL A 95 9.44 6.58 -0.67
C VAL A 95 8.04 7.14 -0.89
N MET A 96 7.08 6.31 -1.30
CA MET A 96 5.68 6.71 -1.51
C MET A 96 4.93 7.03 -0.21
N LEU A 97 5.36 6.50 0.94
CA LEU A 97 4.79 6.84 2.24
C LEU A 97 4.98 8.33 2.57
N ILE A 98 6.05 8.97 2.09
CA ILE A 98 6.32 10.40 2.35
C ILE A 98 5.19 11.29 1.81
N PRO A 99 4.88 11.32 0.49
CA PRO A 99 3.77 12.11 -0.02
C PRO A 99 2.43 11.60 0.52
N PHE A 100 2.27 10.30 0.78
CA PHE A 100 1.05 9.75 1.36
C PHE A 100 0.74 10.36 2.74
N PHE A 101 1.70 10.38 3.66
CA PHE A 101 1.50 10.97 4.99
C PHE A 101 1.32 12.48 4.94
N LEU A 102 2.01 13.17 4.02
CA LEU A 102 1.86 14.63 3.86
C LEU A 102 0.44 14.99 3.41
N VAL A 103 -0.06 14.35 2.35
CA VAL A 103 -1.38 14.64 1.80
C VAL A 103 -2.48 14.25 2.78
N ASN A 104 -2.44 13.02 3.31
CA ASN A 104 -3.46 12.57 4.25
C ASN A 104 -3.38 13.33 5.58
N GLY A 105 -2.18 13.68 6.04
CA GLY A 105 -2.00 14.53 7.22
C GLY A 105 -2.71 15.86 7.06
N ILE A 106 -2.49 16.56 5.94
CA ILE A 106 -3.13 17.84 5.65
C ILE A 106 -4.66 17.70 5.58
N LEU A 107 -5.16 16.74 4.81
CA LEU A 107 -6.61 16.53 4.61
C LEU A 107 -7.37 16.20 5.89
N THR A 108 -6.69 15.71 6.91
CA THR A 108 -7.28 15.24 8.17
C THR A 108 -6.99 16.18 9.34
N GLY A 109 -6.66 17.44 9.02
CA GLY A 109 -6.54 18.50 10.02
C GLY A 109 -5.14 18.88 10.44
N SER A 110 -4.08 18.32 9.82
CA SER A 110 -2.77 18.91 9.99
C SER A 110 -2.77 20.25 9.25
N PHE A 111 -2.64 21.36 9.99
CA PHE A 111 -2.52 22.72 9.45
C PHE A 111 -3.79 23.37 8.87
N ILE A 112 -4.97 22.74 8.97
CA ILE A 112 -6.26 23.32 8.56
C ILE A 112 -7.27 23.28 9.72
N GLU A 113 -8.09 24.32 9.88
CA GLU A 113 -9.08 24.41 10.97
C GLU A 113 -10.24 23.42 10.79
N ASP A 114 -10.66 23.19 9.55
CA ASP A 114 -11.73 22.25 9.20
C ASP A 114 -11.15 20.98 8.55
N GLN A 115 -11.33 19.83 9.21
CA GLN A 115 -10.91 18.54 8.64
C GLN A 115 -11.84 18.16 7.48
N VAL A 116 -11.24 17.82 6.34
CA VAL A 116 -11.99 17.33 5.16
C VAL A 116 -12.40 15.87 5.38
N VAL A 117 -11.52 15.08 5.99
CA VAL A 117 -11.76 13.66 6.29
C VAL A 117 -11.71 13.41 7.80
N TRP A 118 -12.78 12.82 8.32
CA TRP A 118 -12.96 12.50 9.74
C TRP A 118 -12.85 10.99 9.97
N TYR A 119 -12.16 10.60 11.05
CA TYR A 119 -12.05 9.21 11.46
C TYR A 119 -12.62 9.00 12.85
N ASN A 120 -13.60 8.11 13.01
CA ASN A 120 -13.96 7.55 14.30
C ASN A 120 -13.00 6.41 14.68
N ASN A 121 -12.92 6.06 15.96
CA ASN A 121 -12.08 4.96 16.45
C ASN A 121 -12.87 3.66 16.69
N ASP A 122 -14.15 3.62 16.32
CA ASP A 122 -15.04 2.52 16.64
C ASP A 122 -14.57 1.21 15.97
N GLU A 123 -14.03 1.31 14.75
CA GLU A 123 -13.68 0.16 13.91
C GLU A 123 -12.18 0.01 13.66
N ASN A 124 -11.33 0.84 14.27
CA ASN A 124 -9.87 0.80 14.11
C ASN A 124 -9.16 0.66 15.46
N LEU A 125 -7.84 0.43 15.46
CA LEU A 125 -7.05 0.21 16.66
C LEU A 125 -7.00 1.44 17.59
N GLY A 126 -7.47 2.62 17.16
CA GLY A 126 -7.35 3.89 17.88
C GLY A 126 -5.92 4.42 17.92
N ILE A 127 -4.98 3.79 17.21
CA ILE A 127 -3.58 4.20 17.10
C ILE A 127 -3.44 5.12 15.89
N ARG A 128 -2.81 6.28 16.08
CA ARG A 128 -2.64 7.29 15.03
C ARG A 128 -1.18 7.40 14.59
N MET A 129 -0.98 7.57 13.29
CA MET A 129 0.26 8.02 12.67
C MET A 129 0.02 9.43 12.12
N PHE A 130 0.52 10.44 12.83
CA PHE A 130 0.06 11.83 12.69
C PHE A 130 -1.44 11.92 12.99
N THR A 131 -2.26 12.30 12.03
CA THR A 131 -3.71 12.46 12.16
C THR A 131 -4.51 11.26 11.63
N ILE A 132 -3.87 10.35 10.88
CA ILE A 132 -4.54 9.17 10.30
C ILE A 132 -4.37 7.90 11.14
N PRO A 133 -5.32 6.94 11.07
CA PRO A 133 -5.15 5.62 11.68
C PRO A 133 -3.90 4.89 11.18
N VAL A 134 -3.33 4.00 12.00
CA VAL A 134 -2.18 3.18 11.60
C VAL A 134 -2.51 2.26 10.42
N GLU A 135 -3.76 1.81 10.35
CA GLU A 135 -4.34 0.99 9.29
C GLU A 135 -4.20 1.62 7.90
N ASP A 136 -4.23 2.95 7.79
CA ASP A 136 -4.14 3.67 6.51
C ASP A 136 -2.83 3.38 5.77
N SER A 137 -1.75 3.10 6.50
CA SER A 137 -0.49 2.65 5.89
C SER A 137 -0.61 1.26 5.27
N ILE A 138 -1.42 0.38 5.86
CA ILE A 138 -1.67 -0.97 5.35
C ILE A 138 -2.67 -0.92 4.19
N TYR A 139 -3.66 -0.03 4.28
CA TYR A 139 -4.53 0.31 3.17
C TYR A 139 -3.71 0.76 1.96
N ALA A 140 -2.81 1.75 2.13
CA ALA A 140 -1.93 2.22 1.06
C ALA A 140 -1.02 1.11 0.54
N PHE A 141 -0.43 0.31 1.44
CA PHE A 141 0.44 -0.81 1.08
C PHE A 141 -0.28 -1.81 0.18
N THR A 142 -1.51 -2.15 0.51
CA THR A 142 -2.26 -3.14 -0.25
C THR A 142 -2.85 -2.57 -1.54
N LEU A 143 -3.35 -1.33 -1.52
CA LEU A 143 -3.87 -0.65 -2.71
C LEU A 143 -2.79 -0.55 -3.81
N ILE A 144 -1.61 -0.02 -3.46
CA ILE A 144 -0.52 0.17 -4.43
C ILE A 144 0.08 -1.19 -4.80
N GLY A 145 0.30 -2.06 -3.82
CA GLY A 145 0.85 -3.40 -4.04
C GLY A 145 -0.03 -4.25 -4.97
N MET A 146 -1.35 -4.19 -4.81
CA MET A 146 -2.31 -4.89 -5.67
C MET A 146 -2.30 -4.33 -7.09
N ASN A 147 -2.25 -3.01 -7.25
CA ASN A 147 -2.15 -2.38 -8.58
C ASN A 147 -0.86 -2.81 -9.30
N LEU A 148 0.28 -2.81 -8.62
CA LEU A 148 1.56 -3.29 -9.17
C LEU A 148 1.50 -4.78 -9.52
N PHE A 149 0.96 -5.60 -8.61
CA PHE A 149 0.80 -7.03 -8.82
C PHE A 149 -0.07 -7.33 -10.05
N LEU A 150 -1.24 -6.69 -10.16
CA LEU A 150 -2.14 -6.87 -11.30
C LEU A 150 -1.48 -6.39 -12.60
N THR A 151 -0.79 -5.24 -12.57
CA THR A 151 -0.08 -4.70 -13.74
C THR A 151 0.97 -5.69 -14.25
N ASP A 152 1.80 -6.24 -13.36
CA ASP A 152 2.83 -7.23 -13.72
C ASP A 152 2.21 -8.56 -14.19
N TYR A 153 1.15 -9.00 -13.51
CA TYR A 153 0.42 -10.23 -13.84
C TYR A 153 -0.19 -10.15 -15.24
N PHE A 154 -0.96 -9.10 -15.54
CA PHE A 154 -1.57 -8.93 -16.85
C PHE A 154 -0.53 -8.70 -17.94
N TYR A 155 0.52 -7.93 -17.67
CA TYR A 155 1.62 -7.76 -18.62
C TYR A 155 2.26 -9.11 -18.99
N THR A 156 2.55 -9.95 -17.99
CA THR A 156 3.14 -11.26 -18.21
C THR A 156 2.17 -12.20 -18.93
N ALA A 157 0.88 -12.16 -18.59
CA ALA A 157 -0.17 -12.98 -19.21
C ALA A 157 -0.37 -12.65 -20.70
N PHE A 158 -0.42 -11.37 -21.06
CA PHE A 158 -0.66 -10.95 -22.44
C PHE A 158 0.60 -10.92 -23.31
N SER A 159 1.77 -10.65 -22.72
CA SER A 159 3.03 -10.52 -23.49
C SER A 159 3.79 -11.84 -23.66
N GLY A 160 3.43 -12.89 -22.88
CA GLY A 160 4.15 -14.18 -22.86
C GLY A 160 5.60 -14.09 -22.35
N LYS A 161 6.06 -12.89 -21.96
CA LYS A 161 7.38 -12.60 -21.42
C LYS A 161 7.21 -11.90 -20.08
N ARG A 162 7.91 -12.38 -19.06
CA ARG A 162 8.04 -11.64 -17.80
C ARG A 162 8.86 -10.37 -18.09
N LYS A 163 8.45 -9.22 -17.55
CA LYS A 163 9.15 -7.95 -17.77
C LYS A 163 10.56 -8.08 -17.18
N MET A 164 11.54 -8.45 -17.98
CA MET A 164 12.95 -8.31 -17.61
C MET A 164 13.21 -6.82 -17.55
N GLN A 165 13.21 -6.27 -16.34
CA GLN A 165 13.76 -4.95 -16.09
C GLN A 165 15.29 -5.11 -16.22
N SER A 166 15.82 -4.61 -17.35
CA SER A 166 17.25 -4.58 -17.69
C SER A 166 18.03 -3.65 -16.78
#